data_AF-A0A930ZPD7-F1
#
_entry.id   AF-A0A930ZPD7-F1
#
_cell.length_a   1.000
_cell.length_b   1.000
_cell.length_c   1.000
_cell.angle_alpha   90.00
_cell.angle_beta   90.00
_cell.angle_gamma   90.00
#
_symmetry.space_group_name_H-M   'P 1'
#
loop_
_entity.id
_entity.type
_entity.pdbx_description
1 polymer ?
#
loop_
_entity_poly.entity_id
_entity_poly.type
_entity_poly.pdbx_seq_one_letter_code
_entity_poly.pdbx_strand_id
1 'polypeptide(L)'
;MKEAAQSSVFLNIESCTLSFKDGKKMNINTDANKSLIINVTIDEPNITAFKESVMKHFRSSDTLPELAKKCGYACTKTFNRHFVKQFNETPKQWMLNIKEEEMIHLLKHTNTSYEIISSLLKFKNISHFNNFCKKRTGLTPSEIRTAKNN
;
A
#
# COMPACT_ATOMS: atom_id res chain seq x y z
N MET A 1 6.71 -24.58 -6.59
CA MET A 1 5.78 -23.76 -7.40
C MET A 1 5.17 -22.76 -6.43
N LYS A 2 5.39 -21.45 -6.61
CA LYS A 2 4.76 -20.42 -5.77
C LYS A 2 3.32 -20.28 -6.23
N GLU A 3 2.35 -20.62 -5.39
CA GLU A 3 0.96 -20.23 -5.60
C GLU A 3 0.91 -18.70 -5.58
N ALA A 4 0.40 -18.11 -6.67
CA ALA A 4 0.24 -16.66 -6.76
C ALA A 4 -0.83 -16.22 -5.75
N ALA A 5 -0.56 -15.17 -4.98
CA ALA A 5 -1.53 -14.57 -4.08
C ALA A 5 -2.85 -14.32 -4.81
N GLN A 6 -3.93 -14.93 -4.34
CA GLN A 6 -5.24 -14.78 -4.94
C GLN A 6 -5.91 -13.56 -4.31
N SER A 7 -6.04 -12.49 -5.11
CA SER A 7 -6.81 -11.30 -4.75
C SER A 7 -8.20 -11.39 -5.35
N SER A 8 -9.24 -11.18 -4.54
CA SER A 8 -10.63 -11.13 -5.00
C SER A 8 -11.28 -9.82 -4.58
N VAL A 9 -12.05 -9.22 -5.50
CA VAL A 9 -12.81 -7.98 -5.27
C VAL A 9 -14.29 -8.30 -5.33
N PHE A 10 -15.03 -7.91 -4.30
CA PHE A 10 -16.47 -8.08 -4.21
C PHE A 10 -17.14 -6.70 -4.13
N LEU A 11 -18.24 -6.53 -4.88
CA LEU A 11 -18.99 -5.27 -5.02
C LEU A 11 -20.44 -5.46 -4.58
N ASN A 12 -21.11 -4.35 -4.24
CA ASN A 12 -22.52 -4.29 -3.86
C ASN A 12 -22.87 -5.20 -2.66
N ILE A 13 -21.94 -5.29 -1.71
CA ILE A 13 -22.14 -6.11 -0.51
C ILE A 13 -22.96 -5.33 0.51
N GLU A 14 -24.03 -5.94 1.00
CA GLU A 14 -24.87 -5.42 2.09
C GLU A 14 -24.22 -5.65 3.47
N SER A 15 -23.62 -6.82 3.67
CA SER A 15 -22.93 -7.17 4.90
C SER A 15 -21.79 -8.17 4.65
N CYS A 16 -20.76 -8.14 5.50
CA CYS A 16 -19.66 -9.10 5.51
C CYS A 16 -19.30 -9.49 6.94
N THR A 17 -19.02 -10.77 7.16
CA THR A 17 -18.51 -11.29 8.43
C THR A 17 -17.06 -11.72 8.27
N LEU A 18 -16.16 -11.08 9.02
CA LEU A 18 -14.78 -11.55 9.19
C LEU A 18 -14.74 -12.59 10.31
N SER A 19 -14.32 -13.81 9.98
CA SER A 19 -14.12 -14.89 10.95
C SER A 19 -12.63 -15.07 11.22
N PHE A 20 -12.24 -14.93 12.49
CA PHE A 20 -10.84 -15.02 12.92
C PHE A 20 -10.52 -16.43 13.42
N LYS A 21 -9.24 -16.82 13.34
CA LYS A 21 -8.76 -18.14 13.78
C LYS A 21 -8.95 -18.40 15.28
N ASP A 22 -9.04 -17.34 16.08
CA ASP A 22 -9.32 -17.41 17.51
C ASP A 22 -10.83 -17.59 17.83
N GLY A 23 -11.66 -17.80 16.80
CA GLY A 23 -13.10 -18.00 16.91
C GLY A 23 -13.91 -16.71 17.00
N LYS A 24 -13.27 -15.52 17.05
CA LYS A 24 -14.00 -14.26 17.01
C LYS A 24 -14.63 -14.02 15.65
N LYS A 25 -15.72 -13.28 15.65
CA LYS A 25 -16.42 -12.82 14.45
C LYS A 25 -16.64 -11.31 14.52
N MET A 26 -16.45 -10.63 13.40
CA MET A 26 -16.76 -9.20 13.26
C MET A 26 -17.70 -9.02 12.08
N ASN A 27 -18.84 -8.39 12.33
CA ASN A 27 -19.81 -8.07 11.29
C ASN A 27 -19.63 -6.62 10.84
N ILE A 28 -19.56 -6.43 9.53
CA ILE A 28 -19.46 -5.13 8.89
C ILE A 28 -20.68 -4.99 7.99
N ASN A 29 -21.52 -3.98 8.26
CA ASN A 29 -22.77 -3.74 7.54
C ASN A 29 -22.74 -2.35 6.90
N THR A 30 -23.51 -2.18 5.82
CA THR A 30 -23.76 -0.86 5.22
C THR A 30 -25.12 -0.32 5.67
N ASP A 31 -25.26 1.01 5.61
CA ASP A 31 -26.57 1.66 5.70
C ASP A 31 -27.18 1.74 4.29
N ALA A 32 -28.51 1.89 4.19
CA ALA A 32 -29.29 1.80 2.94
C ALA A 32 -28.77 2.60 1.71
N ASN A 33 -27.91 3.61 1.92
CA ASN A 33 -27.36 4.47 0.86
C ASN A 33 -25.85 4.27 0.60
N LYS A 34 -25.22 3.22 1.14
CA LYS A 34 -23.78 2.96 1.01
C LYS A 34 -23.54 1.54 0.50
N SER A 35 -22.46 1.33 -0.22
CA SER A 35 -21.99 0.00 -0.64
C SER A 35 -20.65 -0.33 -0.01
N LEU A 36 -20.47 -1.56 0.47
CA LEU A 36 -19.17 -2.05 0.92
C LEU A 36 -18.41 -2.61 -0.29
N ILE A 37 -17.13 -2.25 -0.36
CA ILE A 37 -16.15 -2.81 -1.28
C ILE A 37 -15.14 -3.58 -0.45
N ILE A 38 -14.94 -4.86 -0.77
CA ILE A 38 -14.02 -5.72 -0.02
C ILE A 38 -12.95 -6.25 -0.96
N ASN A 39 -11.70 -5.93 -0.62
CA ASN A 39 -10.51 -6.53 -1.22
C ASN A 39 -9.97 -7.58 -0.26
N VAL A 40 -10.06 -8.86 -0.65
CA VAL A 40 -9.48 -9.97 0.10
C VAL A 40 -8.21 -10.41 -0.60
N THR A 41 -7.10 -10.39 0.13
CA THR A 41 -5.82 -10.95 -0.31
C THR A 41 -5.45 -12.10 0.61
N ILE A 42 -5.28 -13.28 0.02
CA ILE A 42 -4.78 -14.46 0.72
C ILE A 42 -3.28 -14.56 0.41
N ASP A 43 -2.44 -14.22 1.39
CA ASP A 43 -0.99 -14.37 1.32
C ASP A 43 -0.55 -15.60 2.13
N GLU A 44 0.65 -16.13 1.84
CA GLU A 44 1.21 -17.27 2.56
C GLU A 44 1.35 -16.98 4.07
N PRO A 45 1.16 -17.98 4.95
CA PRO A 45 1.04 -17.83 6.41
C PRO A 45 2.37 -17.55 7.12
N ASN A 46 3.30 -16.86 6.48
CA ASN A 46 4.59 -16.47 7.03
C ASN A 46 4.72 -14.95 7.12
N ILE A 47 3.65 -14.29 7.57
CA ILE A 47 3.79 -12.94 8.11
C ILE A 47 4.55 -13.07 9.44
N THR A 48 5.86 -12.85 9.38
CA THR A 48 6.68 -12.84 10.59
C THR A 48 6.33 -11.61 11.43
N ALA A 49 6.57 -11.66 12.74
CA ALA A 49 6.44 -10.50 13.63
C ALA A 49 7.22 -9.27 13.10
N PHE A 50 8.30 -9.51 12.34
CA PHE A 50 9.02 -8.47 11.62
C PHE A 50 8.18 -7.82 10.51
N LYS A 51 7.58 -8.62 9.62
CA LYS A 51 6.71 -8.09 8.54
C LYS A 51 5.52 -7.31 9.13
N GLU A 52 4.88 -7.83 10.17
CA GLU A 52 3.83 -7.14 10.92
C GLU A 52 4.28 -5.78 11.44
N SER A 53 5.43 -5.75 12.12
CA SER A 53 6.00 -4.51 12.65
C SER A 53 6.29 -3.49 11.55
N VAL A 54 6.83 -3.93 10.41
CA VAL A 54 7.06 -3.05 9.25
C VAL A 54 5.74 -2.49 8.74
N MET A 55 4.73 -3.33 8.50
CA MET A 55 3.42 -2.92 7.99
C MET A 55 2.68 -1.97 8.95
N LYS A 56 2.85 -2.17 10.25
CA LYS A 56 2.28 -1.28 11.28
C LYS A 56 2.90 0.12 11.27
N HIS A 57 4.19 0.23 10.97
CA HIS A 57 4.94 1.47 11.21
C HIS A 57 5.29 2.26 9.94
N PHE A 58 5.38 1.64 8.76
CA PHE A 58 5.89 2.30 7.55
C PHE A 58 5.14 3.57 7.16
N ARG A 59 3.80 3.61 7.28
CA ARG A 59 2.99 4.80 6.94
C ARG A 59 3.28 6.01 7.84
N SER A 60 3.68 5.73 9.08
CA SER A 60 4.00 6.74 10.08
C SER A 60 5.46 7.15 10.07
N SER A 61 6.29 6.57 9.19
CA SER A 61 7.74 6.82 9.14
C SER A 61 8.13 7.51 7.86
N ASP A 62 8.74 8.69 7.97
CA ASP A 62 9.18 9.45 6.80
C ASP A 62 10.57 9.01 6.33
N THR A 63 11.34 8.33 7.19
CA THR A 63 12.70 7.90 6.89
C THR A 63 12.99 6.46 7.30
N LEU A 64 13.97 5.83 6.63
CA LEU A 64 14.41 4.47 6.96
C LEU A 64 14.94 4.33 8.40
N PRO A 65 15.75 5.27 8.94
CA PRO A 65 16.15 5.22 10.34
C PRO A 65 14.97 5.24 11.31
N GLU A 66 13.94 6.04 11.01
CA GLU A 66 12.73 6.10 11.84
C GLU A 66 11.94 4.79 11.79
N LEU A 67 11.76 4.21 10.61
CA LEU A 67 11.09 2.91 10.44
C LEU A 67 11.83 1.81 11.20
N ALA A 68 13.16 1.76 11.06
CA ALA A 68 14.00 0.80 11.79
C ALA A 68 13.81 0.94 13.30
N LYS A 69 13.87 2.18 13.82
CA LYS A 69 13.66 2.47 15.25
C LYS A 69 12.28 2.01 15.73
N LYS A 70 11.22 2.32 14.98
CA LYS A 70 9.84 1.88 15.31
C LYS A 70 9.66 0.37 15.25
N CYS A 71 10.47 -0.32 14.45
CA CYS A 71 10.52 -1.79 14.41
C CYS A 71 11.46 -2.41 15.47
N GLY A 72 11.97 -1.63 16.42
CA GLY A 72 12.85 -2.12 17.50
C GLY A 72 14.32 -2.27 17.13
N TYR A 73 14.78 -1.68 16.02
CA TYR A 73 16.17 -1.76 15.58
C TYR A 73 16.93 -0.48 15.94
N ALA A 74 18.02 -0.62 16.70
CA ALA A 74 18.98 0.46 16.93
C ALA A 74 19.91 0.71 15.72
N CYS A 75 20.11 -0.29 14.86
CA CYS A 75 21.00 -0.20 13.70
C CYS A 75 20.24 -0.42 12.39
N THR A 76 20.31 0.56 11.49
CA THR A 76 19.67 0.52 10.16
C THR A 76 20.25 -0.56 9.24
N LYS A 77 21.55 -0.89 9.37
CA LYS A 77 22.18 -1.97 8.59
C LYS A 77 21.59 -3.34 8.93
N THR A 78 21.39 -3.61 10.23
CA THR A 78 20.76 -4.85 10.70
C THR A 78 19.31 -4.94 10.23
N PHE A 79 18.56 -3.83 10.35
CA PHE A 79 17.20 -3.75 9.82
C PHE A 79 17.15 -4.05 8.32
N ASN A 80 18.01 -3.40 7.52
CA ASN A 80 18.07 -3.62 6.08
C ASN A 80 18.34 -5.09 5.71
N ARG A 81 19.28 -5.75 6.40
CA ARG A 81 19.58 -7.17 6.16
C ARG A 81 18.36 -8.06 6.44
N HIS A 82 17.67 -7.84 7.55
CA HIS A 82 16.45 -8.59 7.88
C HIS A 82 15.33 -8.28 6.90
N PHE A 83 15.20 -7.02 6.49
CA PHE A 83 14.22 -6.58 5.52
C PHE A 83 14.40 -7.29 4.18
N VAL A 84 15.60 -7.25 3.59
CA VAL A 84 15.89 -7.93 2.32
C VAL A 84 15.62 -9.43 2.42
N LYS A 85 15.97 -10.07 3.55
CA LYS A 85 15.68 -11.50 3.78
C LYS A 85 14.18 -11.82 3.78
N GLN A 86 13.33 -10.89 4.21
CA GLN A 86 11.89 -11.13 4.40
C GLN A 86 11.03 -10.60 3.23
N PHE A 87 11.47 -9.52 2.59
CA PHE A 87 10.74 -8.82 1.51
C PHE A 87 11.40 -9.02 0.14
N ASN A 88 12.59 -9.62 0.06
CA ASN A 88 13.37 -9.79 -1.17
C ASN A 88 13.70 -8.48 -1.91
N GLU A 89 13.64 -7.35 -1.22
CA GLU A 89 14.04 -6.06 -1.75
C GLU A 89 14.51 -5.11 -0.64
N THR A 90 15.13 -4.00 -1.01
CA THR A 90 15.58 -3.02 -0.03
C THR A 90 14.39 -2.22 0.54
N PRO A 91 14.41 -1.80 1.81
CA PRO A 91 13.35 -1.01 2.42
C PRO A 91 13.01 0.26 1.61
N LYS A 92 14.05 0.94 1.11
CA LYS A 92 13.87 2.16 0.32
C LYS A 92 13.09 1.85 -0.96
N GLN A 93 13.45 0.78 -1.66
CA GLN A 93 12.79 0.39 -2.90
C GLN A 93 11.35 -0.04 -2.65
N TRP A 94 11.12 -0.86 -1.62
CA TRP A 94 9.79 -1.29 -1.20
C TRP A 94 8.86 -0.11 -0.90
N MET A 95 9.33 0.89 -0.14
CA MET A 95 8.56 2.10 0.16
C MET A 95 8.24 2.92 -1.10
N LEU A 96 9.16 2.95 -2.09
CA LEU A 96 8.92 3.63 -3.36
C LEU A 96 7.91 2.86 -4.23
N ASN A 97 7.92 1.52 -4.20
CA ASN A 97 6.95 0.70 -4.91
C ASN A 97 5.54 0.94 -4.35
N ILE A 98 5.35 0.89 -3.02
CA ILE A 98 4.04 1.19 -2.40
C ILE A 98 3.57 2.60 -2.76
N LYS A 99 4.47 3.59 -2.71
CA LYS A 99 4.16 4.97 -3.06
C LYS A 99 3.73 5.13 -4.53
N GLU A 100 4.33 4.36 -5.43
CA GLU A 100 3.92 4.29 -6.83
C GLU A 100 2.56 3.63 -6.99
N GLU A 101 2.30 2.50 -6.32
CA GLU A 101 1.00 1.82 -6.37
C GLU A 101 -0.13 2.74 -5.90
N GLU A 102 0.07 3.47 -4.80
CA GLU A 102 -0.88 4.46 -4.29
C GLU A 102 -1.08 5.62 -5.26
N MET A 103 -0.01 6.15 -5.85
CA MET A 103 -0.08 7.17 -6.89
C MET A 103 -0.92 6.69 -8.08
N ILE A 104 -0.62 5.51 -8.62
CA ILE A 104 -1.35 4.94 -9.76
C ILE A 104 -2.82 4.74 -9.39
N HIS A 105 -3.09 4.24 -8.18
CA HIS A 105 -4.45 4.04 -7.70
C HIS A 105 -5.23 5.36 -7.66
N LEU A 106 -4.67 6.41 -7.05
CA LEU A 106 -5.30 7.73 -6.99
C LEU A 106 -5.49 8.35 -8.37
N LEU A 107 -4.54 8.17 -9.28
CA LEU A 107 -4.64 8.70 -10.65
C LEU A 107 -5.73 8.01 -11.47
N LYS A 108 -5.88 6.68 -11.33
CA LYS A 108 -6.84 5.87 -12.09
C LYS A 108 -8.25 5.88 -11.49
N HIS A 109 -8.36 5.88 -10.18
CA HIS A 109 -9.64 5.58 -9.51
C HIS A 109 -10.31 6.80 -8.87
N THR A 110 -9.66 7.96 -8.81
CA THR A 110 -10.25 9.17 -8.24
C THR A 110 -10.12 10.39 -9.17
N ASN A 111 -10.98 11.39 -8.93
CA ASN A 111 -10.89 12.71 -9.58
C ASN A 111 -10.08 13.72 -8.74
N THR A 112 -9.25 13.24 -7.79
CA THR A 112 -8.45 14.09 -6.91
C THR A 112 -7.45 14.90 -7.73
N SER A 113 -7.29 16.20 -7.43
CA SER A 113 -6.36 17.07 -8.15
C SER A 113 -4.90 16.61 -7.95
N TYR A 114 -4.01 16.95 -8.89
CA TYR A 114 -2.60 16.55 -8.81
C TYR A 114 -1.90 17.18 -7.60
N GLU A 115 -2.31 18.39 -7.20
CA GLU A 115 -1.85 19.10 -6.02
C GLU A 115 -2.16 18.32 -4.75
N ILE A 116 -3.41 17.85 -4.63
CA ILE A 116 -3.86 17.08 -3.46
C ILE A 116 -3.16 15.72 -3.44
N ILE A 117 -3.04 15.02 -4.57
CA ILE A 117 -2.30 13.74 -4.65
C ILE A 117 -0.83 13.94 -4.25
N SER A 118 -0.19 14.98 -4.77
CA SER A 118 1.18 15.35 -4.42
C SER A 118 1.35 15.55 -2.92
N SER A 119 0.42 16.27 -2.29
CA SER A 119 0.42 16.52 -0.84
C SER A 119 0.17 15.25 -0.02
N LEU A 120 -0.85 14.45 -0.37
CA LEU A 120 -1.19 13.19 0.29
C LEU A 120 -0.03 12.21 0.30
N LEU A 121 0.67 12.11 -0.83
CA LEU A 121 1.85 11.26 -0.97
C LEU A 121 3.12 11.94 -0.47
N LYS A 122 3.04 13.08 0.23
CA LYS A 122 4.19 13.78 0.84
C LYS A 122 5.31 14.08 -0.17
N PHE A 123 4.96 14.49 -1.38
CA PHE A 123 5.94 15.04 -2.33
C PHE A 123 6.25 16.49 -1.98
N LYS A 124 7.51 16.91 -2.18
CA LYS A 124 7.94 18.28 -1.89
C LYS A 124 7.16 19.33 -2.67
N ASN A 125 6.79 19.01 -3.91
CA ASN A 125 6.02 19.83 -4.82
C ASN A 125 5.56 18.99 -6.02
N ILE A 126 4.72 19.59 -6.87
CA ILE A 126 4.16 18.98 -8.08
C ILE A 126 5.26 18.53 -9.04
N SER A 127 6.35 19.28 -9.20
CA SER A 127 7.46 18.88 -10.07
C SER A 127 8.11 17.58 -9.62
N HIS A 128 8.30 17.41 -8.31
CA HIS A 128 8.84 16.17 -7.75
C HIS A 128 7.87 15.00 -7.90
N PHE A 129 6.57 15.26 -7.78
CA PHE A 129 5.52 14.27 -8.07
C PHE A 129 5.53 13.83 -9.55
N ASN A 130 5.52 14.78 -10.48
CA ASN A 130 5.54 14.52 -11.93
C ASN A 130 6.79 13.74 -12.34
N ASN A 131 7.97 14.16 -11.85
CA ASN A 131 9.22 13.48 -12.12
C ASN A 131 9.24 12.05 -11.57
N PHE A 132 8.69 11.85 -10.37
CA PHE A 132 8.55 10.51 -9.80
C PHE A 132 7.63 9.64 -10.66
N CYS A 133 6.46 10.15 -11.05
CA CYS A 133 5.50 9.45 -11.90
C CYS A 133 6.15 8.98 -13.20
N LYS A 134 6.77 9.90 -13.94
CA LYS A 134 7.41 9.61 -15.22
C LYS A 134 8.59 8.65 -15.08
N LYS A 135 9.39 8.81 -14.02
CA LYS A 135 10.54 7.93 -13.76
C LYS A 135 10.12 6.50 -13.43
N ARG A 136 9.01 6.33 -12.70
CA ARG A 136 8.56 5.02 -12.23
C ARG A 136 7.75 4.26 -13.28
N THR A 137 6.86 4.97 -13.97
CA THR A 137 5.86 4.37 -14.87
C THR A 137 6.17 4.57 -16.35
N GLY A 138 7.09 5.48 -16.70
CA GLY A 138 7.30 5.96 -18.07
C GLY A 138 6.27 6.99 -18.55
N LEU A 139 5.18 7.20 -17.80
CA LEU A 139 4.05 8.05 -18.17
C LEU A 139 3.89 9.25 -17.23
N THR A 140 3.27 10.31 -17.74
CA THR A 140 2.84 11.46 -16.96
C THR A 140 1.56 11.16 -16.17
N PRO A 141 1.29 11.89 -15.07
CA PRO A 141 0.05 11.72 -14.31
C PRO A 141 -1.22 11.87 -15.15
N SER A 142 -1.19 12.77 -16.14
CA SER A 142 -2.30 13.00 -17.05
C SER A 142 -2.55 11.81 -17.97
N GLU A 143 -1.50 11.22 -18.56
CA GLU A 143 -1.61 10.03 -19.43
C GLU A 143 -2.18 8.84 -18.67
N ILE A 144 -1.77 8.62 -17.42
CA ILE A 144 -2.31 7.54 -16.57
C ILE A 144 -3.81 7.73 -16.31
N ARG A 145 -4.24 8.98 -16.10
CA ARG A 145 -5.64 9.30 -15.81
C ARG A 145 -6.53 9.18 -17.05
N THR A 146 -6.07 9.65 -18.21
CA THR A 146 -6.84 9.60 -19.46
C THR A 146 -6.94 8.18 -20.02
N ALA A 147 -5.99 7.30 -19.71
CA ALA A 147 -6.07 5.87 -20.07
C ALA A 147 -7.28 5.12 -19.47
N LYS A 148 -8.02 5.73 -18.54
CA LYS A 148 -9.31 5.21 -18.03
C LYS A 148 -10.48 5.45 -18.99
N ASN A 149 -10.37 6.40 -19.91
CA ASN A 149 -11.49 6.87 -20.73
C ASN A 149 -11.56 6.21 -22.13
N ASN A 150 -10.82 5.12 -22.36
CA ASN A 150 -10.90 4.28 -23.55
C ASN A 150 -11.31 2.86 -23.19
#